data_AF-A0A2D9TCU7-F1
#
_entry.id   AF-A0A2D9TCU7-F1
#
_cell.length_a   1.000
_cell.length_b   1.000
_cell.length_c   1.000
_cell.angle_alpha   90.00
_cell.angle_beta   90.00
_cell.angle_gamma   90.00
#
_symmetry.space_group_name_H-M   'P 1'
#
loop_
_entity.id
_entity.type
_entity.pdbx_description
1 polymer ?
#
loop_
_entity_poly.entity_id
_entity_poly.type
_entity_poly.pdbx_seq_one_letter_code
_entity_poly.pdbx_strand_id
1 'polypeptide(L)'
;MTWMLEERRTRRSPDRRRALHYQLEHTKEKGKLEALVVVGDDGLLLAGAGDSSVCEELGAYAPLLTRSPLGMRLPPLLRGGEVAVRHLELEGQPLMIAALGGGVARDALLSHSGQGVRRILSSN
;
A
#
# COMPACT_ATOMS: atom_id res chain seq x y z
N MET A 1 -4.80 -27.61 12.01
CA MET A 1 -4.15 -26.34 11.63
C MET A 1 -4.71 -25.90 10.27
N THR A 2 -6.01 -25.63 10.22
CA THR A 2 -6.80 -25.59 8.95
C THR A 2 -7.53 -24.24 8.78
N TRP A 3 -7.81 -23.55 9.89
CA TRP A 3 -8.58 -22.30 9.94
C TRP A 3 -7.97 -21.11 9.16
N MET A 4 -6.64 -21.03 9.04
CA MET A 4 -5.97 -19.91 8.36
C MET A 4 -6.04 -19.99 6.82
N LEU A 5 -6.26 -21.18 6.26
CA LEU A 5 -6.41 -21.39 4.81
C LEU A 5 -7.85 -21.12 4.35
N GLU A 6 -8.84 -21.40 5.21
CA GLU A 6 -10.25 -21.07 4.94
C GLU A 6 -10.46 -19.56 4.86
N GLU A 7 -9.93 -18.79 5.80
CA GLU A 7 -10.12 -17.33 5.83
C GLU A 7 -9.54 -16.62 4.59
N ARG A 8 -8.42 -17.14 4.06
CA ARG A 8 -7.83 -16.71 2.78
C ARG A 8 -8.71 -17.03 1.55
N ARG A 9 -9.56 -18.07 1.62
CA ARG A 9 -10.48 -18.47 0.54
C ARG A 9 -11.84 -17.78 0.64
N THR A 10 -12.29 -17.46 1.85
CA THR A 10 -13.59 -16.79 2.10
C THR A 10 -13.58 -15.31 1.71
N ARG A 11 -12.40 -14.68 1.64
CA ARG A 11 -12.23 -13.27 1.24
C ARG A 11 -11.85 -13.05 -0.23
N ARG A 12 -12.11 -14.02 -1.11
CA ARG A 12 -12.08 -13.78 -2.57
C ARG A 12 -13.32 -12.97 -2.94
N SER A 13 -13.16 -11.65 -2.99
CA SER A 13 -14.19 -10.78 -3.57
C SER A 13 -13.96 -10.67 -5.08
N PRO A 14 -15.00 -10.77 -5.92
CA PRO A 14 -14.91 -10.36 -7.33
C PRO A 14 -14.71 -8.85 -7.47
N ASP A 15 -14.97 -8.09 -6.39
CA ASP A 15 -14.63 -6.67 -6.29
C ASP A 15 -13.14 -6.51 -5.97
N ARG A 16 -12.37 -6.13 -7.00
CA ARG A 16 -10.93 -5.89 -6.93
C ARG A 16 -10.54 -4.91 -5.81
N ARG A 17 -11.38 -3.89 -5.54
CA ARG A 17 -11.10 -2.91 -4.49
C ARG A 17 -11.12 -3.55 -3.10
N ARG A 18 -12.08 -4.44 -2.83
CA ARG A 18 -12.12 -5.20 -1.57
C ARG A 18 -10.97 -6.18 -1.45
N ALA A 19 -10.61 -6.86 -2.54
CA ALA A 19 -9.48 -7.78 -2.56
C ALA A 19 -8.16 -7.05 -2.26
N LEU A 20 -7.95 -5.87 -2.84
CA LEU A 20 -6.81 -5.01 -2.53
C LEU A 20 -6.83 -4.60 -1.06
N HIS A 21 -7.93 -4.07 -0.56
CA HIS A 21 -8.03 -3.65 0.84
C HIS A 21 -7.64 -4.78 1.81
N TYR A 22 -8.16 -6.00 1.63
CA TYR A 22 -7.78 -7.14 2.48
C TYR A 22 -6.31 -7.53 2.35
N GLN A 23 -5.73 -7.45 1.15
CA GLN A 23 -4.33 -7.75 0.94
C GLN A 23 -3.43 -6.70 1.63
N LEU A 24 -3.81 -5.42 1.58
CA LEU A 24 -3.10 -4.34 2.23
C LEU A 24 -3.23 -4.42 3.75
N GLU A 25 -4.43 -4.67 4.29
CA GLU A 25 -4.65 -4.86 5.74
C GLU A 25 -3.79 -6.01 6.29
N HIS A 26 -3.78 -7.17 5.62
CA HIS A 26 -2.94 -8.29 6.02
C HIS A 26 -1.44 -7.92 6.01
N THR A 27 -1.00 -7.12 5.03
CA THR A 27 0.40 -6.67 4.93
C THR A 27 0.74 -5.65 6.01
N LYS A 28 -0.17 -4.71 6.28
CA LYS A 28 -0.07 -3.70 7.35
C LYS A 28 0.11 -4.38 8.70
N GLU A 29 -0.77 -5.33 9.03
CA GLU A 29 -0.71 -6.10 10.27
C GLU A 29 0.60 -6.90 10.39
N LYS A 30 0.97 -7.64 9.34
CA LYS A 30 2.19 -8.45 9.31
C LYS A 30 3.45 -7.58 9.48
N GLY A 31 3.46 -6.40 8.87
CA GLY A 31 4.57 -5.46 8.91
C GLY A 31 4.57 -4.51 10.11
N LYS A 32 3.51 -4.55 10.95
CA LYS A 32 3.24 -3.54 11.98
C LYS A 32 3.34 -2.12 11.42
N LEU A 33 2.81 -1.92 10.21
CA LEU A 33 2.76 -0.62 9.56
C LEU A 33 1.61 0.18 10.16
N GLU A 34 1.75 1.50 10.17
CA GLU A 34 0.67 2.41 10.57
C GLU A 34 -0.35 2.56 9.44
N ALA A 35 0.15 2.73 8.21
CA ALA A 35 -0.65 2.79 7.00
C ALA A 35 0.08 2.15 5.81
N LEU A 36 -0.71 1.64 4.86
CA LEU A 36 -0.24 1.09 3.60
C LEU A 36 -1.26 1.40 2.50
N VAL A 37 -0.83 2.01 1.40
CA VAL A 37 -1.70 2.44 0.31
C VAL A 37 -1.16 2.00 -1.05
N VAL A 38 -2.09 1.81 -2.00
CA VAL A 38 -1.81 1.73 -3.44
C VAL A 38 -2.44 2.94 -4.10
N VAL A 39 -1.64 3.65 -4.88
CA VAL A 39 -1.98 4.97 -5.42
C VAL A 39 -1.53 5.11 -6.86
N GLY A 40 -2.27 5.89 -7.65
CA GLY A 40 -1.86 6.36 -8.96
C GLY A 40 -0.72 7.39 -8.91
N ASP A 41 -0.20 7.75 -10.08
CA ASP A 41 0.80 8.83 -10.22
C ASP A 41 0.23 10.25 -10.03
N ASP A 42 -1.11 10.36 -10.07
CA ASP A 42 -1.91 11.54 -9.75
C ASP A 42 -2.17 11.72 -8.24
N GLY A 43 -1.81 10.73 -7.42
CA GLY A 43 -2.05 10.73 -5.98
C GLY A 43 -3.42 10.20 -5.56
N LEU A 44 -4.24 9.68 -6.50
CA LEU A 44 -5.53 9.09 -6.17
C LEU A 44 -5.40 7.67 -5.62
N LEU A 45 -6.06 7.41 -4.49
CA LEU A 45 -6.06 6.11 -3.84
C LEU A 45 -6.87 5.08 -4.63
N LEU A 46 -6.22 3.95 -4.94
CA LEU A 46 -6.90 2.76 -5.43
C LEU A 46 -7.39 1.89 -4.26
N ALA A 47 -6.56 1.79 -3.21
CA ALA A 47 -6.89 1.13 -1.96
C ALA A 47 -5.96 1.60 -0.83
N GLY A 48 -6.44 1.54 0.41
CA GLY A 48 -5.67 1.87 1.61
C GLY A 48 -6.00 0.95 2.78
N ALA A 49 -5.05 0.86 3.70
CA ALA A 49 -5.13 0.14 4.96
C ALA A 49 -4.51 1.00 6.06
N GLY A 50 -5.26 1.33 7.11
CA GLY A 50 -4.87 2.31 8.13
C GLY A 50 -5.99 3.31 8.43
N ASP A 51 -5.67 4.37 9.18
CA ASP A 51 -6.58 5.51 9.34
C ASP A 51 -6.83 6.20 7.97
N SER A 52 -8.08 6.61 7.70
CA SER A 52 -8.45 7.18 6.39
C SER A 52 -7.69 8.46 6.08
N SER A 53 -7.56 9.35 7.06
CA SER A 53 -6.87 10.63 6.87
C SER A 53 -5.37 10.45 6.64
N VAL A 54 -4.76 9.49 7.33
CA VAL A 54 -3.37 9.09 7.08
C VAL A 54 -3.20 8.50 5.68
N CYS A 55 -4.13 7.64 5.25
CA CYS A 55 -4.08 7.05 3.91
C CYS A 55 -4.20 8.12 2.82
N GLU A 56 -5.09 9.10 3.01
CA GLU A 56 -5.28 10.22 2.07
C GLU A 56 -4.01 11.07 1.95
N GLU A 57 -3.40 11.48 3.08
CA GLU A 57 -2.14 12.22 3.05
C GLU A 57 -1.00 11.40 2.42
N LEU A 58 -0.90 10.12 2.79
CA LEU A 58 0.12 9.22 2.26
C LEU A 58 -0.02 9.02 0.74
N GLY A 59 -1.25 8.89 0.24
CA GLY A 59 -1.56 8.79 -1.19
C GLY A 59 -1.18 10.08 -1.93
N ALA A 60 -1.62 11.24 -1.43
CA ALA A 60 -1.34 12.52 -2.06
C ALA A 60 0.16 12.85 -2.14
N TYR A 61 0.95 12.44 -1.15
CA TYR A 61 2.38 12.73 -1.08
C TYR A 61 3.27 11.66 -1.74
N ALA A 62 2.81 10.42 -1.90
CA ALA A 62 3.62 9.35 -2.49
C ALA A 62 4.21 9.69 -3.88
N PRO A 63 3.47 10.31 -4.84
CA PRO A 63 4.04 10.76 -6.11
C PRO A 63 5.10 11.85 -5.95
N LEU A 64 4.98 12.70 -4.93
CA LEU A 64 5.92 13.79 -4.69
C LEU A 64 7.24 13.28 -4.11
N LEU A 65 7.15 12.31 -3.20
CA LEU A 65 8.29 11.68 -2.55
C LEU A 65 9.15 10.85 -3.51
N THR A 66 8.57 10.30 -4.58
CA THR A 66 9.33 9.60 -5.62
C THR A 66 10.06 10.55 -6.56
N ARG A 67 9.51 11.74 -6.82
CA ARG A 67 10.11 12.76 -7.70
C ARG A 67 11.16 13.62 -7.01
N SER A 68 11.01 13.86 -5.71
CA SER A 68 11.94 14.68 -4.92
C SER A 68 12.01 14.21 -3.47
N PRO A 69 12.83 13.18 -3.16
CA PRO A 69 12.89 12.61 -1.82
C PRO A 69 13.63 13.48 -0.79
N LEU A 70 14.42 14.48 -1.23
CA LEU A 70 15.27 15.28 -0.35
C LEU A 70 14.67 16.66 -0.08
N GLY A 71 14.54 17.02 1.20
CA GLY A 71 14.17 18.37 1.64
C GLY A 71 12.67 18.70 1.62
N MET A 72 11.82 17.76 1.22
CA MET A 72 10.37 17.94 1.28
C MET A 72 9.87 17.90 2.72
N ARG A 73 9.04 18.89 3.10
CA ARG A 73 8.33 18.86 4.38
C ARG A 73 7.15 17.91 4.27
N LEU A 74 7.16 16.88 5.11
CA LEU A 74 6.02 15.97 5.24
C LEU A 74 4.81 16.70 5.86
N PRO A 75 3.59 16.33 5.43
CA PRO A 75 2.35 16.85 6.01
C PRO A 75 2.16 16.32 7.44
N PRO A 76 1.33 16.97 8.26
CA PRO A 76 1.26 16.72 9.70
C PRO A 76 1.07 15.25 10.09
N LEU A 77 0.25 14.47 9.36
CA LEU A 77 -0.03 13.07 9.72
C LEU A 77 1.10 12.12 9.31
N LEU A 78 2.04 12.56 8.47
CA LEU A 78 3.22 11.79 8.10
C LEU A 78 4.48 12.27 8.85
N ARG A 79 4.40 13.35 9.63
CA ARG A 79 5.56 13.91 10.33
C ARG A 79 6.07 12.99 11.42
N GLY A 80 7.39 12.83 11.47
CA GLY A 80 8.05 11.98 12.46
C GLY A 80 7.94 10.48 12.17
N GLY A 81 7.13 10.08 11.19
CA GLY A 81 7.07 8.72 10.69
C GLY A 81 8.06 8.46 9.56
N GLU A 82 8.43 7.19 9.39
CA GLU A 82 9.20 6.76 8.24
C GLU A 82 8.28 6.40 7.08
N VAL A 83 8.41 7.11 5.96
CA VAL A 83 7.66 6.82 4.73
C VAL A 83 8.56 6.07 3.76
N ALA A 84 8.04 4.99 3.17
CA ALA A 84 8.69 4.32 2.04
C ALA A 84 7.71 4.17 0.89
N VAL A 85 8.18 4.51 -0.32
CA VAL A 85 7.42 4.39 -1.56
C VAL A 85 8.16 3.44 -2.50
N ARG A 86 7.41 2.61 -3.23
CA ARG A 86 7.91 1.75 -4.31
C ARG A 86 7.02 1.88 -5.53
N HIS A 87 7.66 2.01 -6.69
CA HIS A 87 6.95 1.98 -7.97
C HIS A 87 6.47 0.56 -8.28
N LEU A 88 5.28 0.49 -8.84
CA LEU A 88 4.79 -0.66 -9.57
C LEU A 88 4.27 -0.19 -10.93
N GLU A 89 4.25 -1.12 -11.86
CA GLU A 89 3.65 -0.94 -13.18
C GLU A 89 2.63 -2.03 -13.39
N LEU A 90 1.51 -1.65 -13.99
CA LEU A 90 0.45 -2.54 -14.42
C LEU A 90 -0.04 -2.08 -15.79
N GLU A 91 0.14 -2.90 -16.83
CA GLU A 91 -0.35 -2.60 -18.18
C GLU A 91 0.07 -1.21 -18.71
N GLY A 92 1.29 -0.78 -18.36
CA GLY A 92 1.82 0.54 -18.74
C GLY A 92 1.31 1.71 -17.87
N GLN A 93 0.44 1.47 -16.90
CA GLN A 93 0.00 2.46 -15.93
C GLN A 93 0.98 2.51 -14.74
N PRO A 94 1.58 3.68 -14.45
CA PRO A 94 2.44 3.86 -13.30
C PRO A 94 1.60 3.88 -12.02
N LEU A 95 1.95 3.03 -11.08
CA LEU A 95 1.31 2.95 -9.78
C LEU A 95 2.40 2.99 -8.70
N MET A 96 2.01 3.27 -7.47
CA MET A 96 2.91 3.25 -6.31
C MET A 96 2.27 2.52 -5.15
N ILE A 97 3.12 1.88 -4.35
CA ILE A 97 2.77 1.36 -3.04
C ILE A 97 3.58 2.13 -2.01
N ALA A 98 2.88 2.73 -1.04
CA ALA A 98 3.49 3.56 -0.02
C ALA A 98 3.10 3.08 1.37
N ALA A 99 4.08 3.05 2.28
CA ALA A 99 3.88 2.67 3.67
C ALA A 99 4.34 3.77 4.62
N LEU A 100 3.65 3.89 5.74
CA LEU A 100 4.05 4.68 6.91
C LEU A 100 4.42 3.74 8.07
N GLY A 101 5.55 4.02 8.72
CA GLY A 101 6.03 3.28 9.87
C GLY A 101 6.66 1.93 9.51
N GLY A 102 6.56 0.96 10.41
CA GLY A 102 7.18 -0.36 10.28
C GLY A 102 8.63 -0.41 10.77
N GLY A 103 9.33 -1.49 10.41
CA GLY A 103 10.73 -1.72 10.76
C GLY A 103 11.58 -2.15 9.56
N VAL A 104 12.78 -2.67 9.84
CA VAL A 104 13.83 -2.98 8.84
C VAL A 104 13.37 -3.87 7.68
N ALA A 105 12.34 -4.70 7.89
CA ALA A 105 11.79 -5.59 6.86
C ALA A 105 10.77 -4.92 5.90
N ARG A 106 10.49 -3.62 6.06
CA ARG A 106 9.46 -2.89 5.28
C ARG A 106 9.68 -3.00 3.78
N ASP A 107 10.92 -2.90 3.32
CA ASP A 107 11.21 -2.92 1.88
C ASP A 107 10.89 -4.29 1.25
N ALA A 108 11.22 -5.38 1.94
CA ALA A 108 10.86 -6.73 1.52
C ALA A 108 9.34 -6.94 1.55
N LEU A 109 8.65 -6.41 2.57
CA LEU A 109 7.20 -6.44 2.69
C LEU A 109 6.52 -5.67 1.55
N LEU A 110 6.98 -4.47 1.22
CA LEU A 110 6.47 -3.66 0.10
C LEU A 110 6.65 -4.38 -1.23
N SER A 111 7.82 -5.01 -1.44
CA SER A 111 8.12 -5.76 -2.65
C SER A 111 7.18 -6.97 -2.82
N HIS A 112 6.98 -7.74 -1.74
CA HIS A 112 6.04 -8.85 -1.73
C HIS A 112 4.58 -8.39 -1.90
N SER A 113 4.20 -7.30 -1.23
CA SER A 113 2.87 -6.70 -1.34
C SER A 113 2.57 -6.24 -2.77
N GLY A 114 3.52 -5.57 -3.42
CA GLY A 114 3.40 -5.15 -4.82
C GLY A 114 3.13 -6.30 -5.79
N GLN A 115 3.69 -7.50 -5.55
CA GLN A 115 3.36 -8.69 -6.34
C GLN A 115 1.91 -9.16 -6.11
N GLY A 116 1.41 -9.06 -4.88
CA GLY A 116 0.01 -9.35 -4.54
C GLY A 116 -0.97 -8.38 -5.22
N VAL A 117 -0.67 -7.08 -5.16
CA VAL A 117 -1.44 -6.02 -5.81
C VAL A 117 -1.52 -6.25 -7.32
N ARG A 118 -0.37 -6.50 -7.99
CA ARG A 118 -0.33 -6.79 -9.43
C ARG A 118 -1.24 -7.96 -9.79
N ARG A 119 -1.18 -9.06 -9.02
CA ARG A 119 -1.99 -10.26 -9.27
C ARG A 119 -3.50 -10.00 -9.16
N ILE A 120 -3.91 -9.18 -8.19
CA ILE A 120 -5.32 -8.82 -7.98
C ILE A 120 -5.82 -7.92 -9.11
N LEU A 121 -4.99 -6.99 -9.56
CA LEU A 121 -5.37 -6.06 -10.62
C LEU A 121 -5.33 -6.67 -12.02
N SER A 122 -4.45 -7.65 -12.25
CA SER A 122 -4.32 -8.36 -13.54
C SER A 122 -5.25 -9.57 -13.69
N SER A 123 -5.96 -9.99 -12.63
CA SER A 123 -6.93 -11.08 -12.72
C SER A 123 -8.21 -10.57 -13.37
N ASN A 124 -8.46 -11.03 -14.60
CA ASN A 124 -9.65 -10.72 -15.39
C ASN A 124 -10.89 -11.36 -14.75
#